data_AF-A0A4Q6JEC5-F1
#
_entry.id   AF-A0A4Q6JEC5-F1
#
_cell.length_a   1.000
_cell.length_b   1.000
_cell.length_c   1.000
_cell.angle_alpha   90.00
_cell.angle_beta   90.00
_cell.angle_gamma   90.00
#
_symmetry.space_group_name_H-M   'P 1'
#
loop_
_entity.id
_entity.type
_entity.pdbx_description
1 polymer ?
#
loop_
_entity_poly.entity_id
_entity_poly.type
_entity_poly.pdbx_seq_one_letter_code
_entity_poly.pdbx_strand_id
1 'polypeptide(L)' 'MFCEHTNNEQLSFFQPNSKSENDLLNEVMNSEDLHDILTMVLLDETLSDALKAMVKQQLKTIKKI' A
#
# COMPACT_ATOMS: atom_id res chain seq x y z
N MET A 1 5.06 -21.38 10.05
CA MET A 1 4.62 -19.97 10.03
C MET A 1 3.62 -19.83 8.91
N PHE A 2 2.34 -19.69 9.26
CA PHE A 2 1.27 -19.47 8.31
C PHE A 2 1.23 -17.97 8.01
N CYS A 3 1.72 -17.55 6.85
CA CYS A 3 1.27 -16.28 6.27
C CYS A 3 -0.10 -16.60 5.67
N GLU A 4 -1.15 -16.35 6.46
CA GLU A 4 -2.51 -16.34 5.93
C GLU A 4 -2.54 -15.32 4.79
N HIS A 5 -2.74 -15.81 3.56
CA HIS A 5 -3.00 -14.99 2.40
C HIS A 5 -4.37 -14.35 2.58
N THR A 6 -4.41 -13.25 3.33
CA THR A 6 -5.51 -12.31 3.23
C THR A 6 -5.33 -11.62 1.89
N ASN A 7 -6.07 -12.09 0.88
CA ASN A 7 -6.28 -11.41 -0.39
C ASN A 7 -7.04 -10.10 -0.14
N ASN A 8 -6.40 -9.16 0.57
CA ASN A 8 -6.82 -7.77 0.56
C ASN A 8 -6.15 -7.16 -0.67
N GLU A 9 -6.94 -6.80 -1.68
CA GLU A 9 -6.51 -6.10 -2.90
C GLU A 9 -5.96 -4.68 -2.64
N GLN A 10 -5.52 -4.41 -1.41
CA GLN A 10 -4.89 -3.17 -1.01
C GLN A 10 -3.46 -3.18 -1.53
N LEU A 11 -3.07 -2.10 -2.20
CA LEU A 11 -1.72 -1.91 -2.76
C LEU A 11 -1.32 -2.82 -3.94
N SER A 12 -2.28 -3.44 -4.63
CA SER A 12 -2.03 -4.28 -5.82
C SER A 12 -1.34 -3.59 -7.00
N PHE A 13 -1.21 -2.25 -6.95
CA PHE A 13 -0.44 -1.47 -7.91
C PHE A 13 1.07 -1.50 -7.63
N PHE A 14 1.50 -1.90 -6.43
CA PHE A 14 2.88 -2.27 -6.18
C PHE A 14 3.09 -3.70 -6.64
N GLN A 15 3.96 -3.89 -7.62
CA GLN A 15 4.36 -5.20 -8.12
C GLN A 15 5.75 -5.53 -7.57
N PRO A 16 5.85 -6.20 -6.40
CA PRO A 16 7.14 -6.59 -5.84
C PRO A 16 7.84 -7.56 -6.79
N ASN A 17 9.11 -7.33 -7.08
CA ASN A 17 9.91 -8.18 -7.97
C ASN A 17 10.70 -9.26 -7.21
N SER A 18 10.71 -9.17 -5.88
CA SER A 18 11.46 -10.04 -4.99
C SER A 18 10.64 -10.38 -3.74
N LYS A 19 11.02 -11.49 -3.10
CA LYS A 19 10.41 -11.91 -1.84
C LYS A 19 10.52 -10.84 -0.75
N SER A 20 11.67 -10.17 -0.66
CA SER A 20 11.91 -9.12 0.32
C SER A 20 11.01 -7.91 0.11
N GLU A 21 10.74 -7.51 -1.14
CA GLU A 21 9.77 -6.45 -1.44
C GLU A 21 8.34 -6.85 -1.06
N ASN A 22 7.98 -8.12 -1.27
CA ASN A 22 6.66 -8.62 -0.87
C ASN A 22 6.51 -8.70 0.65
N ASP A 23 7.55 -9.13 1.37
CA ASP A 23 7.57 -9.17 2.83
C ASP A 23 7.43 -7.74 3.40
N LEU A 24 8.16 -6.77 2.84
CA LEU A 24 8.04 -5.36 3.21
C LEU A 24 6.64 -4.80 2.91
N LEU A 25 6.07 -5.12 1.74
CA LEU A 25 4.72 -4.68 1.39
C LEU A 25 3.69 -5.21 2.39
N ASN A 26 3.81 -6.48 2.78
CA ASN A 26 2.96 -7.09 3.80
C ASN A 26 3.12 -6.40 5.16
N GLU A 27 4.34 -6.06 5.58
CA GLU A 27 4.57 -5.31 6.82
C GLU A 27 3.89 -3.93 6.78
N VAL A 28 4.01 -3.21 5.66
CA VAL A 28 3.35 -1.91 5.46
C VAL A 28 1.83 -2.06 5.47
N MET A 29 1.28 -3.10 4.84
CA MET A 29 -0.16 -3.35 4.80
C MET A 29 -0.76 -3.68 6.17
N ASN A 30 0.00 -4.32 7.05
CA ASN A 30 -0.44 -4.66 8.41
C ASN A 30 -0.06 -3.59 9.44
N SER A 31 0.54 -2.48 9.01
CA SER A 31 0.92 -1.37 9.88
C SER A 31 -0.29 -0.51 10.24
N GLU A 32 -0.39 -0.14 11.51
CA GLU A 32 -1.37 0.86 11.99
C GLU A 32 -1.15 2.24 11.32
N ASP A 33 0.08 2.50 10.89
CA ASP A 33 0.49 3.75 10.24
C ASP A 33 0.29 3.74 8.71
N LEU A 34 -0.34 2.70 8.13
CA LEU A 34 -0.56 2.58 6.68
C LEU A 34 -1.19 3.84 6.08
N HIS A 35 -2.16 4.45 6.76
CA HIS A 35 -2.78 5.69 6.32
C HIS A 35 -1.78 6.84 6.19
N ASP A 36 -0.88 6.98 7.16
CA ASP A 36 0.09 8.06 7.21
C ASP A 36 1.22 7.83 6.20
N ILE A 37 1.67 6.58 6.05
CA ILE A 37 2.61 6.17 4.99
C ILE A 37 2.05 6.55 3.61
N LEU A 38 0.81 6.15 3.31
CA LEU A 38 0.19 6.47 2.02
C LEU A 38 -0.05 7.97 1.85
N THR A 39 -0.32 8.70 2.94
CA THR A 39 -0.44 10.16 2.89
C THR A 39 0.90 10.81 2.56
N MET A 40 2.01 10.34 3.13
CA MET A 40 3.36 10.82 2.78
C MET A 40 3.68 10.56 1.31
N VAL A 41 3.33 9.40 0.78
CA VAL A 41 3.50 9.08 -0.66
C VAL A 41 2.76 10.10 -1.55
N LEU A 42 1.59 10.60 -1.14
CA LEU A 42 0.87 11.62 -1.92
C LEU A 42 1.56 12.98 -1.98
N LEU A 43 2.40 13.30 -0.98
CA LEU A 43 3.13 14.57 -0.91
C LEU A 43 4.37 14.57 -1.80
N ASP A 44 4.82 13.41 -2.27
CA ASP A 44 5.99 13.31 -3.14
C ASP A 44 5.67 13.81 -4.56
N GLU A 45 6.26 14.95 -4.95
CA GLU A 45 6.09 15.55 -6.27
C GLU A 45 6.74 14.77 -7.41
N THR A 46 7.67 13.86 -7.11
CA THR A 46 8.38 13.04 -8.12
C THR A 46 7.53 11.86 -8.62
N LEU A 47 6.47 11.52 -7.89
CA LEU A 47 5.57 10.43 -8.25
C LEU A 47 4.55 10.86 -9.31
N SER A 48 4.24 9.91 -10.20
CA SER A 48 3.27 10.14 -11.26
C SER A 48 1.85 10.39 -10.72
N ASP A 49 1.08 11.20 -11.44
CA ASP A 49 -0.33 11.46 -11.10
C ASP A 49 -1.18 10.18 -11.09
N ALA A 50 -0.84 9.22 -11.95
CA ALA A 50 -1.47 7.92 -11.98
C ALA A 50 -1.26 7.15 -10.66
N LEU A 51 -0.02 7.10 -10.16
CA LEU A 51 0.28 6.46 -8.88
C LEU A 51 -0.41 7.18 -7.71
N LYS A 52 -0.38 8.52 -7.71
CA LYS A 52 -1.11 9.33 -6.71
C LYS A 52 -2.61 9.07 -6.73
N ALA A 53 -3.21 8.86 -7.90
CA ALA A 53 -4.63 8.52 -8.02
C ALA A 53 -4.95 7.15 -7.40
N MET A 54 -4.10 6.14 -7.64
CA MET A 54 -4.26 4.80 -7.05
C MET A 54 -4.09 4.83 -5.52
N VAL A 55 -3.10 5.55 -5.01
CA VAL A 55 -2.89 5.74 -3.56
C VAL A 55 -4.08 6.46 -2.92
N LYS A 56 -4.61 7.52 -3.56
CA LYS A 56 -5.83 8.20 -3.10
C LYS A 56 -7.04 7.26 -3.06
N GLN A 57 -7.16 6.35 -4.02
CA GLN A 57 -8.24 5.36 -4.03
C GLN A 57 -8.11 4.39 -2.86
N GLN A 58 -6.91 3.89 -2.58
CA GLN A 58 -6.68 3.01 -1.43
C GLN A 58 -6.96 3.69 -0.09
N LEU A 59 -6.53 4.95 0.09
CA LEU A 59 -6.85 5.73 1.29
C LEU A 59 -8.36 5.87 1.54
N LYS A 60 -9.16 5.97 0.47
CA LYS A 60 -10.64 6.00 0.57
C LYS A 60 -11.22 4.66 0.97
N THR A 61 -10.61 3.55 0.53
CA THR A 61 -11.03 2.19 0.91
C THR A 61 -10.69 1.90 2.36
N ILE A 62 -9.49 2.29 2.82
CA ILE A 62 -9.04 2.10 4.21
C ILE A 62 -9.94 2.85 5.21
N LYS A 63 -10.36 4.08 4.90
CA LYS A 63 -11.26 4.87 5.77
C LYS A 63 -12.68 4.31 5.91
N LYS A 64 -13.06 3.30 5.14
CA LYS A 64 -14.41 2.72 5.15
C LYS A 64 -14.55 1.49 6.06
N ILE A 65 -13.50 1.12 6.79
CA ILE A 65 -13.47 0.02 7.75
C ILE A 65 -13.64 0.57 9.17
#